data_AF-A0A7V7PSH0-F1
#
_entry.id   AF-A0A7V7PSH0-F1
#
_cell.length_a   1.000
_cell.length_b   1.000
_cell.length_c   1.000
_cell.angle_alpha   90.00
_cell.angle_beta   90.00
_cell.angle_gamma   90.00
#
_symmetry.space_group_name_H-M   'P 1'
#
loop_
_entity.id
_entity.type
_entity.pdbx_description
1 polymer ?
#
loop_
_entity_poly.entity_id
_entity_poly.type
_entity_poly.pdbx_seq_one_letter_code
_entity_poly.pdbx_strand_id
1 'polypeptide(L)'
;MAKDDQQDSFEKLLSTHHGRMIDFVKFAETKNAALLTFCSVWIGAIIGLLRAPDKLPMNYDKAFLAVLPILFVAALLTLRSFLPRFLHHHHHSDEDGSKNLLYFGDIASLKTDQYIHRIRERYYPPDGSSCTERYLDDLAVQVSVQSQIALRKFKTFTRAGCLVLAAFAILALPIIHAAVSAAARYALMRGWI
;
A
#
# COMPACT_ATOMS: atom_id res chain seq x y z
N MET A 1 -16.89 29.66 -26.02
CA MET A 1 -17.68 28.42 -25.79
C MET A 1 -16.80 27.19 -25.98
N ALA A 2 -16.50 26.73 -27.20
CA ALA A 2 -15.78 25.45 -27.38
C ALA A 2 -14.41 25.29 -26.66
N LYS A 3 -13.60 26.35 -26.54
CA LYS A 3 -12.31 26.29 -25.83
C LYS A 3 -12.47 26.22 -24.30
N ASP A 4 -13.49 26.87 -23.78
CA ASP A 4 -13.83 26.89 -22.36
C ASP A 4 -14.42 25.53 -21.94
N ASP A 5 -15.29 24.97 -22.77
CA ASP A 5 -15.86 23.63 -22.60
C ASP A 5 -14.76 22.54 -22.58
N GLN A 6 -13.70 22.71 -23.37
CA GLN A 6 -12.54 21.82 -23.37
C GLN A 6 -11.70 21.94 -22.09
N GLN A 7 -11.45 23.17 -21.62
CA GLN A 7 -10.72 23.42 -20.37
C GLN A 7 -11.47 22.83 -19.18
N ASP A 8 -12.78 23.05 -19.10
CA ASP A 8 -13.67 22.46 -18.11
C ASP A 8 -13.64 20.93 -18.11
N SER A 9 -13.71 20.34 -19.30
CA SER A 9 -13.71 18.88 -19.43
C SER A 9 -12.38 18.28 -18.96
N PHE A 10 -11.26 18.95 -19.27
CA PHE A 10 -9.93 18.52 -18.87
C PHE A 10 -9.70 18.68 -17.36
N GLU A 11 -10.13 19.80 -16.77
CA GLU A 11 -10.11 20.03 -15.33
C GLU A 11 -10.87 18.94 -14.57
N LYS A 12 -12.11 18.66 -15.01
CA LYS A 12 -12.95 17.61 -14.42
C LYS A 12 -12.27 16.25 -14.49
N LEU A 13 -11.62 15.92 -15.60
CA LEU A 13 -10.87 14.68 -15.76
C LEU A 13 -9.72 14.60 -14.74
N LEU A 14 -8.89 15.64 -14.64
CA LEU A 14 -7.76 15.67 -13.70
C LEU A 14 -8.21 15.61 -12.24
N SER A 15 -9.26 16.36 -11.88
CA SER A 15 -9.84 16.38 -10.54
C SER A 15 -10.40 15.00 -10.17
N THR A 16 -11.11 14.36 -11.10
CA THR A 16 -11.60 12.97 -10.94
C THR A 16 -10.44 11.98 -10.77
N HIS A 17 -9.38 12.11 -11.57
CA HIS A 17 -8.20 11.26 -11.45
C HIS A 17 -7.49 11.47 -10.12
N HIS A 18 -7.38 12.71 -9.65
CA HIS A 18 -6.77 13.04 -8.37
C HIS A 18 -7.50 12.36 -7.21
N GLY A 19 -8.84 12.49 -7.17
CA GLY A 19 -9.68 11.78 -6.20
C GLY A 19 -9.49 10.26 -6.25
N ARG A 20 -9.50 9.68 -7.46
CA ARG A 20 -9.28 8.23 -7.64
C ARG A 20 -7.90 7.77 -7.15
N MET A 21 -6.85 8.55 -7.36
CA MET A 21 -5.51 8.21 -6.86
C MET A 21 -5.46 8.25 -5.33
N ILE A 22 -6.10 9.23 -4.69
CA ILE A 22 -6.24 9.29 -3.23
C ILE A 22 -6.96 8.02 -2.73
N ASP A 23 -8.03 7.60 -3.38
CA ASP A 23 -8.76 6.40 -3.00
C ASP A 23 -7.93 5.13 -3.16
N PHE A 24 -7.10 5.03 -4.20
CA PHE A 24 -6.14 3.94 -4.34
C PHE A 24 -5.06 3.93 -3.26
N VAL A 25 -4.58 5.10 -2.82
CA VAL A 25 -3.68 5.19 -1.67
C VAL A 25 -4.36 4.64 -0.41
N LYS A 26 -5.58 5.12 -0.09
CA LYS A 26 -6.35 4.64 1.07
C LYS A 26 -6.61 3.15 1.01
N PHE A 27 -7.01 2.63 -0.16
CA PHE A 27 -7.26 1.21 -0.35
C PHE A 27 -5.99 0.36 -0.16
N ALA A 28 -4.84 0.82 -0.66
CA ALA A 28 -3.56 0.15 -0.44
C ALA A 28 -3.14 0.19 1.04
N GLU A 29 -3.46 1.25 1.79
CA GLU A 29 -3.25 1.33 3.23
C GLU A 29 -4.12 0.33 3.99
N THR A 30 -5.42 0.27 3.69
CA THR A 30 -6.34 -0.71 4.27
C THR A 30 -5.87 -2.14 4.06
N LYS A 31 -5.38 -2.46 2.84
CA LYS A 31 -4.82 -3.79 2.54
C LYS A 31 -3.57 -4.11 3.38
N ASN A 32 -2.64 -3.17 3.50
CA ASN A 32 -1.45 -3.36 4.33
C ASN A 32 -1.80 -3.46 5.82
N ALA A 33 -2.80 -2.71 6.30
CA ALA A 33 -3.28 -2.78 7.68
C ALA A 33 -3.90 -4.14 7.98
N ALA A 34 -4.77 -4.63 7.10
CA ALA A 34 -5.37 -5.95 7.21
C ALA A 34 -4.30 -7.05 7.25
N LEU A 35 -3.31 -6.97 6.37
CA LEU A 35 -2.22 -7.96 6.32
C LEU A 35 -1.32 -7.89 7.56
N LEU A 36 -1.06 -6.70 8.11
CA LEU A 36 -0.34 -6.52 9.37
C LEU A 36 -1.10 -7.18 10.53
N THR A 37 -2.40 -6.89 10.69
CA THR A 37 -3.24 -7.50 11.72
C THR A 37 -3.25 -9.02 11.59
N PHE A 38 -3.41 -9.52 10.35
CA PHE A 38 -3.37 -10.95 10.07
C PHE A 38 -2.04 -11.58 10.51
N CYS A 39 -0.90 -10.98 10.14
CA CYS A 39 0.42 -11.47 10.57
C CYS A 39 0.56 -11.45 12.09
N SER A 40 0.15 -10.37 12.76
CA SER A 40 0.24 -10.23 14.22
C SER A 40 -0.55 -11.31 14.96
N VAL A 41 -1.78 -11.62 14.49
CA VAL A 41 -2.60 -12.69 15.07
C VAL A 41 -1.92 -14.05 14.92
N TRP A 42 -1.41 -14.37 13.72
CA TRP A 42 -0.72 -15.63 13.49
C TRP A 42 0.59 -15.77 14.26
N ILE A 43 1.37 -14.70 14.37
CA ILE A 43 2.58 -14.68 15.20
C ILE A 43 2.22 -14.98 16.66
N GLY A 44 1.21 -14.29 17.21
CA GLY A 44 0.73 -14.53 18.58
C GLY A 44 0.25 -15.97 18.79
N ALA A 45 -0.56 -16.50 17.87
CA ALA A 45 -1.04 -17.87 17.92
C ALA A 45 0.08 -18.91 17.88
N ILE A 46 1.05 -18.73 16.96
CA ILE A 46 2.20 -19.64 16.84
C ILE A 46 3.06 -19.61 18.10
N ILE A 47 3.34 -18.43 18.67
CA ILE A 47 4.09 -18.31 19.94
C ILE A 47 3.33 -19.02 21.07
N GLY A 48 2.01 -18.83 21.14
CA GLY A 48 1.16 -19.52 22.11
C GLY A 48 1.25 -21.04 22.01
N LEU A 49 1.14 -21.57 20.79
CA LEU A 49 1.24 -23.01 20.52
C LEU A 49 2.64 -23.57 20.80
N LEU A 50 3.69 -22.83 20.48
CA LEU A 50 5.08 -23.25 20.75
C LEU A 50 5.44 -23.24 22.23
N ARG A 51 4.73 -22.45 23.06
CA ARG A 51 4.93 -22.40 24.52
C ARG A 51 4.06 -23.39 25.28
N ALA A 52 3.13 -24.06 24.61
CA ALA A 52 2.31 -25.10 25.23
C ALA A 52 3.21 -26.24 25.74
N PRO A 53 2.90 -26.85 26.90
CA PRO A 53 3.71 -27.93 27.47
C PRO A 53 3.65 -29.22 26.63
N ASP A 54 2.57 -29.40 25.87
CA ASP A 54 2.37 -30.58 25.03
C ASP A 54 3.16 -30.47 23.72
N LYS A 55 3.71 -31.61 23.28
CA LYS A 55 4.35 -31.69 21.97
C LYS A 55 3.29 -31.52 20.87
N LEU A 56 3.59 -30.63 19.93
CA LEU A 56 2.72 -30.42 18.78
C LEU A 56 2.68 -31.68 17.89
N PRO A 57 1.50 -32.05 17.37
CA PRO A 57 1.37 -33.20 16.49
C PRO A 57 2.15 -33.00 15.20
N MET A 58 2.46 -34.10 14.50
CA MET A 58 3.01 -34.10 13.13
C MET A 58 4.30 -33.29 12.93
N ASN A 59 5.06 -32.99 14.00
CA ASN A 59 6.25 -32.12 13.97
C ASN A 59 5.96 -30.67 13.51
N TYR A 60 4.81 -30.13 13.94
CA TYR A 60 4.45 -28.72 13.70
C TYR A 60 5.39 -27.73 14.37
N ASP A 61 6.12 -28.15 15.40
CA ASP A 61 7.18 -27.37 16.08
C ASP A 61 8.20 -26.80 15.09
N LYS A 62 8.71 -27.62 14.18
CA LYS A 62 9.70 -27.21 13.17
C LYS A 62 9.11 -26.26 12.14
N ALA A 63 7.90 -26.55 11.66
CA ALA A 63 7.21 -25.71 10.69
C ALA A 63 6.90 -24.33 11.27
N PHE A 64 6.44 -24.26 12.52
CA PHE A 64 6.18 -23.02 13.24
C PHE A 64 7.45 -22.20 13.46
N LEU A 65 8.56 -22.82 13.86
CA LEU A 65 9.85 -22.13 14.00
C LEU A 65 10.35 -21.54 12.67
N ALA A 66 10.12 -22.22 11.54
CA ALA A 66 10.49 -21.72 10.22
C ALA A 66 9.57 -20.58 9.74
N VAL A 67 8.27 -20.64 10.06
CA VAL A 67 7.25 -19.68 9.59
C VAL A 67 7.29 -18.37 10.38
N LEU A 68 7.60 -18.42 11.66
CA LEU A 68 7.65 -17.25 12.54
C LEU A 68 8.49 -16.08 11.98
N PRO A 69 9.77 -16.27 11.57
CA PRO A 69 10.56 -15.17 11.00
C PRO A 69 10.00 -14.65 9.68
N ILE A 70 9.38 -15.51 8.85
CA ILE A 70 8.78 -15.10 7.58
C ILE A 70 7.59 -14.17 7.82
N LEU A 71 6.68 -14.53 8.75
CA LEU A 71 5.56 -13.69 9.13
C LEU A 71 6.02 -12.38 9.78
N PHE A 72 7.09 -12.41 10.57
CA PHE A 72 7.66 -11.20 11.16
C PHE A 72 8.20 -10.26 10.08
N VAL A 73 8.93 -10.76 9.10
CA VAL A 73 9.40 -9.95 7.96
C VAL A 73 8.22 -9.41 7.15
N ALA A 74 7.18 -10.20 6.92
CA ALA A 74 5.97 -9.73 6.24
C ALA A 74 5.29 -8.58 7.02
N ALA A 75 5.20 -8.69 8.34
CA ALA A 75 4.67 -7.64 9.22
C ALA A 75 5.54 -6.37 9.20
N LEU A 76 6.87 -6.50 9.17
CA LEU A 76 7.77 -5.35 9.04
C LEU A 76 7.62 -4.63 7.68
N LEU A 77 7.41 -5.38 6.60
CA LEU A 77 7.16 -4.81 5.28
C LEU A 77 5.84 -4.03 5.24
N THR A 78 4.76 -4.57 5.81
CA THR A 78 3.47 -3.85 5.89
C THR A 78 3.58 -2.64 6.80
N LEU A 79 4.30 -2.72 7.92
CA LEU A 79 4.56 -1.58 8.80
C LEU A 79 5.34 -0.47 8.07
N ARG A 80 6.37 -0.84 7.30
CA ARG A 80 7.14 0.10 6.46
C ARG A 80 6.27 0.82 5.42
N SER A 81 5.17 0.21 4.98
CA SER A 81 4.23 0.82 4.03
C SER A 81 3.52 2.06 4.60
N PHE A 82 3.41 2.17 5.93
CA PHE A 82 2.82 3.32 6.62
C PHE A 82 3.79 4.49 6.82
N LEU A 83 5.10 4.26 6.72
CA LEU A 83 6.07 5.32 6.94
C LEU A 83 5.86 6.45 5.92
N PRO A 84 5.68 7.70 6.39
CA PRO A 84 5.62 8.85 5.51
C PRO A 84 6.94 8.91 4.75
N ARG A 85 6.84 9.00 3.44
CA ARG A 85 8.01 9.25 2.61
C ARG A 85 7.74 10.55 1.89
N PHE A 86 8.47 11.58 2.27
CA PHE A 86 8.46 12.84 1.57
C PHE A 86 9.00 12.56 0.16
N LEU A 87 8.11 12.59 -0.83
CA LEU A 87 8.50 12.63 -2.25
C LEU A 87 9.05 14.03 -2.57
N HIS A 88 10.03 14.48 -1.78
CA HIS A 88 10.65 15.80 -1.89
C HIS A 88 11.30 16.03 -3.26
N HIS A 89 11.55 14.96 -4.02
CA HIS A 89 12.14 14.99 -5.36
C HIS A 89 11.14 15.17 -6.51
N HIS A 90 9.84 15.25 -6.23
CA HIS A 90 8.83 15.55 -7.26
C HIS A 90 8.16 16.91 -7.07
N HIS A 91 8.70 17.72 -6.15
CA HIS A 91 8.58 19.16 -6.28
C HIS A 91 9.40 19.54 -7.51
N HIS A 92 8.74 19.71 -8.65
CA HIS A 92 9.18 20.77 -9.54
C HIS A 92 9.04 22.05 -8.70
N SER A 93 10.13 22.44 -8.04
CA SER A 93 10.36 23.87 -7.89
C SER A 93 10.35 24.36 -9.32
N ASP A 94 9.33 25.12 -9.70
CA ASP A 94 9.40 25.91 -10.92
C ASP A 94 10.77 26.59 -10.97
N GLU A 95 11.29 26.91 -12.15
CA GLU A 95 12.51 27.73 -12.29
C GLU A 95 12.44 29.05 -11.48
N ASP A 96 11.24 29.43 -11.04
CA ASP A 96 10.90 30.61 -10.22
C ASP A 96 10.75 30.32 -8.70
N GLY A 97 10.95 29.09 -8.23
CA GLY A 97 10.84 28.73 -6.80
C GLY A 97 9.42 28.80 -6.22
N SER A 98 8.41 28.77 -7.09
CA SER A 98 7.00 28.91 -6.72
C SER A 98 6.45 27.67 -5.99
N LYS A 99 5.66 27.86 -4.92
CA LYS A 99 5.07 26.79 -4.08
C LYS A 99 3.75 26.27 -4.68
N ASN A 100 3.54 24.95 -4.75
CA ASN A 100 2.29 24.34 -5.21
C ASN A 100 1.21 24.48 -4.12
N LEU A 101 0.23 25.35 -4.35
CA LEU A 101 -0.79 25.71 -3.36
C LEU A 101 -1.92 24.67 -3.24
N LEU A 102 -1.86 23.56 -3.98
CA LEU A 102 -2.68 22.36 -3.78
C LEU A 102 -1.99 21.35 -2.84
N TYR A 103 -0.67 21.44 -2.66
CA TYR A 103 0.08 20.53 -1.81
C TYR A 103 0.02 20.94 -0.34
N PHE A 104 -0.41 20.03 0.54
CA PHE A 104 -0.57 20.32 1.97
C PHE A 104 0.70 20.84 2.66
N GLY A 105 1.89 20.37 2.26
CA GLY A 105 3.16 20.82 2.87
C GLY A 105 3.49 22.26 2.54
N ASP A 106 3.19 22.68 1.31
CA ASP A 106 3.38 24.06 0.87
C ASP A 106 2.33 24.99 1.49
N ILE A 107 1.07 24.55 1.59
CA ILE A 107 -0.01 25.27 2.28
C ILE A 107 0.34 25.48 3.76
N ALA A 108 0.81 24.44 4.45
CA ALA A 108 1.17 24.49 5.87
C ALA A 108 2.31 25.48 6.18
N SER A 109 3.09 25.86 5.18
CA SER A 109 4.18 26.83 5.32
C SER A 109 3.74 28.30 5.19
N LEU A 110 2.45 28.57 4.93
CA LEU A 110 1.88 29.90 4.74
C LEU A 110 0.94 30.27 5.90
N LYS A 111 0.81 31.57 6.19
CA LYS A 111 -0.27 32.07 7.06
C LYS A 111 -1.60 32.04 6.31
N THR A 112 -2.71 31.91 7.03
CA THR A 112 -4.07 31.83 6.45
C THR A 112 -4.36 32.98 5.49
N ASP A 113 -4.13 34.23 5.89
CA ASP A 113 -4.40 35.41 5.04
C ASP A 113 -3.52 35.42 3.78
N GLN A 114 -2.27 34.98 3.91
CA GLN A 114 -1.34 34.84 2.79
C GLN A 114 -1.80 33.76 1.82
N TYR A 115 -2.32 32.64 2.33
CA TYR A 115 -2.84 31.56 1.50
C TYR A 115 -4.05 32.03 0.68
N ILE A 116 -5.02 32.72 1.29
CA ILE A 116 -6.21 33.25 0.60
C ILE A 116 -5.82 34.19 -0.54
N HIS A 117 -4.85 35.08 -0.30
CA HIS A 117 -4.36 35.98 -1.34
C HIS A 117 -3.65 35.20 -2.47
N ARG A 118 -2.68 34.36 -2.11
CA ARG A 118 -1.83 33.62 -3.05
C ARG A 118 -2.61 32.62 -3.91
N ILE A 119 -3.60 31.93 -3.34
CA ILE A 119 -4.41 30.97 -4.07
C ILE A 119 -5.29 31.66 -5.12
N ARG A 120 -5.85 32.83 -4.78
CA ARG A 120 -6.64 33.63 -5.72
C ARG A 120 -5.76 34.17 -6.83
N GLU A 121 -4.60 34.73 -6.48
CA GLU A 121 -3.63 35.23 -7.46
C GLU A 121 -3.15 34.14 -8.43
N ARG A 122 -2.91 32.91 -7.94
CA ARG A 122 -2.37 31.82 -8.75
C ARG A 122 -3.42 31.09 -9.59
N TYR A 123 -4.63 30.88 -9.04
CA TYR A 123 -5.61 29.96 -9.63
C TYR A 123 -6.92 30.61 -10.09
N TYR A 124 -7.17 31.89 -9.76
CA TYR A 124 -8.38 32.55 -10.24
C TYR A 124 -8.29 32.73 -11.76
N PRO A 125 -9.26 32.19 -12.53
CA PRO A 125 -9.16 32.20 -13.98
C PRO A 125 -9.36 33.62 -14.54
N PRO A 126 -8.66 33.96 -15.64
CA PRO A 126 -8.89 35.22 -16.36
C PRO A 126 -10.21 35.17 -17.14
N ASP A 127 -10.70 36.34 -17.55
CA ASP A 127 -11.96 36.45 -18.31
C ASP A 127 -11.94 35.59 -19.59
N GLY A 128 -12.97 34.78 -19.77
CA GLY A 128 -13.11 33.89 -20.94
C GLY A 128 -12.34 32.57 -20.86
N SER A 129 -11.82 32.22 -19.69
CA SER A 129 -11.27 30.91 -19.39
C SER A 129 -11.88 30.37 -18.09
N SER A 130 -12.04 29.07 -17.99
CA SER A 130 -12.55 28.45 -16.77
C SER A 130 -11.48 28.06 -15.76
N CYS A 131 -10.22 27.92 -16.22
CA CYS A 131 -9.12 27.39 -15.43
C CYS A 131 -7.80 28.07 -15.79
N THR A 132 -6.90 28.19 -14.82
CA THR A 132 -5.51 28.59 -15.09
C THR A 132 -4.66 27.39 -15.50
N GLU A 133 -3.68 27.58 -16.39
CA GLU A 133 -2.72 26.53 -16.78
C GLU A 133 -1.94 26.01 -15.57
N ARG A 134 -1.49 26.92 -14.70
CA ARG A 134 -0.82 26.56 -13.43
C ARG A 134 -1.66 25.67 -12.52
N TYR A 135 -2.98 25.88 -12.45
CA TYR A 135 -3.86 25.01 -11.67
C TYR A 135 -3.88 23.59 -12.25
N LEU A 136 -3.97 23.46 -13.57
CA LEU A 136 -3.97 22.16 -14.25
C LEU A 136 -2.62 21.43 -14.07
N ASP A 137 -1.50 22.15 -14.16
CA ASP A 137 -0.16 21.61 -13.94
C ASP A 137 0.02 21.12 -12.50
N ASP A 138 -0.33 21.95 -11.52
CA ASP A 138 -0.25 21.58 -10.10
C ASP A 138 -1.14 20.36 -9.80
N LEU A 139 -2.31 20.27 -10.42
CA LEU A 139 -3.23 19.14 -10.28
C LEU A 139 -2.65 17.87 -10.94
N ALA A 140 -2.03 17.98 -12.12
CA ALA A 140 -1.35 16.87 -12.78
C ALA A 140 -0.17 16.35 -11.94
N VAL A 141 0.60 17.24 -11.31
CA VAL A 141 1.66 16.87 -10.35
C VAL A 141 1.06 16.08 -9.18
N GLN A 142 -0.06 16.55 -8.60
CA GLN A 142 -0.74 15.83 -7.52
C GLN A 142 -1.21 14.44 -7.96
N VAL A 143 -1.79 14.30 -9.15
CA VAL A 143 -2.19 12.99 -9.72
C VAL A 143 -0.98 12.07 -9.84
N SER A 144 0.12 12.55 -10.42
CA SER A 144 1.36 11.79 -10.61
C SER A 144 1.94 11.33 -9.27
N VAL A 145 2.12 12.25 -8.31
CA VAL A 145 2.65 11.95 -6.97
C VAL A 145 1.80 10.91 -6.26
N GLN A 146 0.47 11.08 -6.24
CA GLN A 146 -0.43 10.13 -5.58
C GLN A 146 -0.42 8.76 -6.26
N SER A 147 -0.33 8.70 -7.59
CA SER A 147 -0.22 7.43 -8.32
C SER A 147 1.05 6.64 -7.94
N GLN A 148 2.18 7.33 -7.75
CA GLN A 148 3.43 6.70 -7.33
C GLN A 148 3.37 6.20 -5.88
N ILE A 149 2.74 6.96 -4.98
CA ILE A 149 2.49 6.55 -3.61
C ILE A 149 1.65 5.27 -3.60
N ALA A 150 0.54 5.25 -4.35
CA ALA A 150 -0.34 4.10 -4.47
C ALA A 150 0.42 2.87 -5.00
N LEU A 151 1.12 3.01 -6.13
CA LEU A 151 1.88 1.91 -6.75
C LEU A 151 2.89 1.29 -5.78
N ARG A 152 3.64 2.12 -5.05
CA ARG A 152 4.61 1.65 -4.05
C ARG A 152 3.93 0.88 -2.91
N LYS A 153 2.80 1.36 -2.39
CA LYS A 153 2.05 0.68 -1.32
C LYS A 153 1.48 -0.65 -1.81
N PHE A 154 1.01 -0.73 -3.06
CA PHE A 154 0.61 -2.00 -3.68
C PHE A 154 1.79 -2.96 -3.85
N LYS A 155 2.94 -2.50 -4.35
CA LYS A 155 4.14 -3.35 -4.46
C LYS A 155 4.57 -3.91 -3.11
N THR A 156 4.46 -3.11 -2.05
CA THR A 156 4.76 -3.54 -0.68
C THR A 156 3.77 -4.60 -0.21
N PHE A 157 2.47 -4.39 -0.44
CA PHE A 157 1.43 -5.38 -0.16
C PHE A 157 1.66 -6.69 -0.91
N THR A 158 1.97 -6.66 -2.21
CA THR A 158 2.25 -7.87 -3.00
C THR A 158 3.42 -8.65 -2.44
N ARG A 159 4.54 -7.98 -2.12
CA ARG A 159 5.73 -8.63 -1.54
C ARG A 159 5.43 -9.28 -0.19
N ALA A 160 4.78 -8.55 0.72
CA ALA A 160 4.38 -9.09 2.02
C ALA A 160 3.38 -10.24 1.86
N GLY A 161 2.42 -10.12 0.94
CA GLY A 161 1.46 -11.17 0.61
C GLY A 161 2.14 -12.45 0.11
N CYS A 162 3.14 -12.34 -0.77
CA CYS A 162 3.93 -13.49 -1.23
C CYS A 162 4.66 -14.20 -0.06
N LEU A 163 5.20 -13.45 0.90
CA LEU A 163 5.83 -14.04 2.09
C LEU A 163 4.79 -14.78 2.96
N VAL A 164 3.60 -14.21 3.14
CA VAL A 164 2.52 -14.90 3.86
C VAL A 164 2.09 -16.16 3.12
N LEU A 165 1.92 -16.13 1.80
CA LEU A 165 1.61 -17.34 1.03
C LEU A 165 2.69 -18.41 1.17
N ALA A 166 3.97 -18.02 1.12
CA ALA A 166 5.09 -18.95 1.35
C ALA A 166 5.07 -19.54 2.77
N ALA A 167 4.77 -18.74 3.80
CA ALA A 167 4.58 -19.21 5.16
C ALA A 167 3.48 -20.28 5.25
N PHE A 168 2.33 -20.05 4.63
CA PHE A 168 1.22 -21.02 4.63
C PHE A 168 1.55 -22.29 3.84
N ALA A 169 2.33 -22.19 2.76
CA ALA A 169 2.82 -23.37 2.05
C ALA A 169 3.71 -24.24 2.95
N ILE A 170 4.58 -23.62 3.77
CA ILE A 170 5.41 -24.34 4.76
C ILE A 170 4.54 -24.99 5.83
N LEU A 171 3.50 -24.31 6.32
CA LEU A 171 2.55 -24.86 7.30
C LEU A 171 1.76 -26.07 6.80
N ALA A 172 1.60 -26.22 5.47
CA ALA A 172 0.92 -27.37 4.88
C ALA A 172 1.81 -28.63 4.83
N LEU A 173 3.14 -28.49 4.87
CA LEU A 173 4.08 -29.61 4.70
C LEU A 173 3.90 -30.73 5.72
N PRO A 174 3.71 -30.48 7.04
CA PRO A 174 3.48 -31.54 8.03
C PRO A 174 2.25 -32.41 7.71
N ILE A 175 1.13 -31.81 7.30
CA ILE A 175 -0.10 -32.54 6.94
C ILE A 175 0.12 -33.37 5.68
N ILE A 176 0.75 -32.79 4.66
CA ILE A 176 1.05 -33.51 3.40
C ILE A 176 1.94 -34.71 3.69
N HIS A 177 3.00 -34.52 4.48
CA HIS A 177 3.90 -35.61 4.88
C HIS A 177 3.14 -36.68 5.69
N ALA A 178 2.28 -36.28 6.63
CA ALA A 178 1.46 -37.21 7.40
C ALA A 178 0.53 -38.04 6.51
N ALA A 179 -0.16 -37.41 5.55
CA ALA A 179 -1.05 -38.08 4.61
C ALA A 179 -0.29 -39.06 3.71
N VAL A 180 0.84 -38.65 3.14
CA VAL A 180 1.69 -39.52 2.29
C VAL A 180 2.21 -40.71 3.09
N SER A 181 2.71 -40.48 4.31
CA SER A 181 3.19 -41.56 5.18
C SER A 181 2.08 -42.54 5.59
N ALA A 182 0.85 -42.07 5.78
CA ALA A 182 -0.31 -42.92 6.06
C ALA A 182 -0.72 -43.75 4.84
N ALA A 183 -0.77 -43.15 3.65
CA ALA A 183 -1.08 -43.84 2.40
C ALA A 183 -0.03 -44.92 2.07
N ALA A 184 1.25 -44.63 2.25
CA ALA A 184 2.34 -45.59 2.07
C ALA A 184 2.21 -46.79 3.03
N ARG A 185 1.94 -46.53 4.32
CA ARG A 185 1.69 -47.60 5.31
C ARG A 185 0.48 -48.46 4.94
N TYR A 186 -0.59 -47.84 4.44
CA TYR A 186 -1.78 -48.55 4.01
C TYR A 186 -1.53 -49.44 2.77
N ALA A 187 -0.76 -48.95 1.80
CA ALA A 187 -0.38 -49.72 0.60
C ALA A 187 0.48 -50.95 0.96
N LEU A 188 1.44 -50.79 1.88
CA LEU A 188 2.25 -51.90 2.40
C LEU A 188 1.40 -52.94 3.13
N MET A 189 0.45 -52.52 3.98
CA MET A 189 -0.45 -53.46 4.68
C MET A 189 -1.37 -54.25 3.71
N ARG A 190 -1.67 -53.70 2.53
CA ARG A 190 -2.45 -54.39 1.49
C ARG A 190 -1.61 -55.19 0.49
N GLY A 191 -0.28 -55.23 0.63
CA GLY A 191 0.62 -55.97 -0.26
C GLY A 191 0.64 -55.45 -1.69
N TRP A 192 0.39 -54.15 -1.89
CA TRP A 192 0.44 -53.51 -3.22
C TRP A 192 1.87 -53.10 -3.63
N ILE A 193 2.82 -53.17 -2.69
CA ILE A 193 4.26 -52.89 -2.81
C ILE A 193 4.96 -53.91 -1.92
#